data_AF-A0A453PIN7-F1
#
_entry.id   AF-A0A453PIN7-F1
#
_cell.length_a   1.000
_cell.length_b   1.000
_cell.length_c   1.000
_cell.angle_alpha   90.00
_cell.angle_beta   90.00
_cell.angle_gamma   90.00
#
_symmetry.space_group_name_H-M   'P 1'
#
loop_
_entity.id
_entity.type
_entity.pdbx_description
1 polymer ?
#
loop_
_entity_poly.entity_id
_entity_poly.type
_entity_poly.pdbx_seq_one_letter_code
_entity_poly.pdbx_strand_id
1 'polypeptide(L)'
;QGLIALLTAVDALSHLHDLGKLKKQLVFAAFDGEAWGYLGSRKFLQELDEGDDSVNGINSSMIEQVLEIGSVGKGISQGDTLFYAHASRNSSISKKILDGLQSGSDSLGSDNVKVKPAASSNPGVPPSSLMSFMRKNTSTSGVVLEDFDSQFSNRFYHSHLDSPGKLTVHRCAHLSHQR
;
A
#
# COMPACT_ATOMS: atom_id res chain seq x y z
N GLN A 1 -1.37 -0.40 -11.17
CA GLN A 1 -2.35 0.41 -10.41
C GLN A 1 -1.74 0.94 -9.13
N GLY A 2 -1.27 0.07 -8.23
CA GLY A 2 -0.59 0.47 -6.99
C GLY A 2 0.64 1.36 -7.19
N LEU A 3 1.49 1.09 -8.21
CA LEU A 3 2.67 1.93 -8.48
C LEU A 3 2.32 3.39 -8.79
N ILE A 4 1.28 3.65 -9.59
CA ILE A 4 0.86 5.02 -9.92
C ILE A 4 0.38 5.72 -8.64
N ALA A 5 -0.45 5.04 -7.83
CA ALA A 5 -0.93 5.59 -6.56
C ALA A 5 0.23 5.88 -5.58
N LEU A 6 1.23 5.00 -5.51
CA LEU A 6 2.44 5.21 -4.72
C LEU A 6 3.20 6.46 -5.19
N LEU A 7 3.44 6.58 -6.50
CA LEU A 7 4.14 7.74 -7.06
C LEU A 7 3.36 9.05 -6.83
N THR A 8 2.04 9.03 -6.95
CA THR A 8 1.19 10.18 -6.61
C THR A 8 1.28 10.54 -5.13
N ALA A 9 1.31 9.54 -4.24
CA ALA A 9 1.49 9.79 -2.80
C ALA A 9 2.86 10.38 -2.49
N VAL A 10 3.93 9.89 -3.13
CA VAL A 10 5.29 10.43 -3.02
C VAL A 10 5.33 11.88 -3.50
N ASP A 11 4.73 12.16 -4.66
CA ASP A 11 4.65 13.51 -5.21
C ASP A 11 3.91 14.45 -4.26
N ALA A 12 2.73 14.06 -3.76
CA ALA A 12 1.98 14.86 -2.79
C ALA A 12 2.77 15.12 -1.50
N LEU A 13 3.46 14.10 -0.97
CA LEU A 13 4.31 14.24 0.22
C LEU A 13 5.50 15.16 -0.03
N SER A 14 6.10 15.14 -1.22
CA SER A 14 7.28 15.95 -1.54
C SER A 14 7.05 17.46 -1.44
N HIS A 15 5.79 17.89 -1.53
CA HIS A 15 5.40 19.29 -1.39
C HIS A 15 5.23 19.74 0.09
N LEU A 16 5.40 18.83 1.07
CA LEU A 16 5.31 19.17 2.48
C LEU A 16 6.66 19.65 3.03
N HIS A 17 6.68 20.86 3.62
CA HIS A 17 7.90 21.48 4.16
C HIS A 17 8.44 20.83 5.45
N ASP A 18 7.62 20.02 6.14
CA ASP A 18 7.92 19.52 7.49
C ASP A 18 8.32 18.04 7.55
N LEU A 19 8.62 17.41 6.40
CA LEU A 19 9.02 15.99 6.37
C LEU A 19 10.28 15.70 7.20
N GLY A 20 11.20 16.67 7.35
CA GLY A 20 12.40 16.53 8.18
C GLY A 20 12.12 16.45 9.69
N LYS A 21 10.89 16.74 10.14
CA LYS A 21 10.47 16.66 11.55
C LYS A 21 9.87 15.28 11.91
N LEU A 22 9.73 14.39 10.93
CA LEU A 22 9.18 13.05 11.17
C LEU A 22 10.12 12.25 12.08
N LYS A 23 9.53 11.61 13.10
CA LYS A 23 10.28 10.74 14.04
C LYS A 23 10.72 9.41 13.42
N LYS A 24 10.22 9.09 12.23
CA LYS A 24 10.51 7.87 11.48
C LYS A 24 10.86 8.23 10.05
N GLN A 25 11.80 7.48 9.48
CA GLN A 25 12.13 7.54 8.07
C GLN A 25 11.01 6.89 7.24
N LEU A 26 10.62 7.55 6.16
CA LEU A 26 9.77 6.97 5.13
C LEU A 26 10.65 6.43 4.01
N VAL A 27 10.44 5.17 3.64
CA VAL A 27 11.09 4.53 2.50
C VAL A 27 9.99 4.11 1.54
N PHE A 28 10.11 4.52 0.28
CA PHE A 28 9.20 4.12 -0.79
C PHE A 28 9.90 3.07 -1.64
N ALA A 29 9.23 1.94 -1.86
CA ALA A 29 9.77 0.83 -2.62
C ALA A 29 8.73 0.32 -3.63
N ALA A 30 9.21 -0.02 -4.82
CA ALA A 30 8.44 -0.67 -5.86
C ALA A 30 9.19 -1.94 -6.27
N PHE A 31 8.56 -3.10 -6.11
CA PHE A 31 9.19 -4.38 -6.39
C PHE A 31 8.69 -4.94 -7.72
N ASP A 32 9.63 -5.36 -8.56
CA ASP A 32 9.33 -6.11 -9.77
C ASP A 32 9.44 -7.62 -9.51
N GLY A 33 8.80 -8.42 -10.36
CA GLY A 33 8.83 -9.89 -10.24
C GLY A 33 8.01 -10.45 -9.07
N GLU A 34 7.12 -9.67 -8.45
CA GLU A 34 6.31 -10.17 -7.31
C GLU A 34 5.40 -11.35 -7.70
N ALA A 35 4.91 -11.37 -8.95
CA ALA A 35 4.14 -12.50 -9.49
C ALA A 35 4.95 -13.81 -9.58
N TRP A 36 6.28 -13.74 -9.53
CA TRP A 36 7.20 -14.88 -9.63
C TRP A 36 7.69 -15.31 -8.25
N GLY A 37 6.75 -15.46 -7.30
CA GLY A 37 7.06 -15.88 -5.94
C GLY A 37 7.79 -14.81 -5.13
N TYR A 38 7.36 -13.55 -5.26
CA TYR A 38 7.86 -12.40 -4.49
C TYR A 38 9.34 -12.10 -4.76
N LEU A 39 9.79 -12.24 -6.02
CA LEU A 39 11.21 -12.19 -6.37
C LEU A 39 11.87 -10.87 -5.94
N GLY A 40 11.27 -9.73 -6.27
CA GLY A 40 11.82 -8.42 -5.97
C GLY A 40 11.91 -8.13 -4.48
N SER A 41 10.81 -8.35 -3.75
CA SER A 41 10.77 -8.11 -2.30
C SER A 41 11.71 -9.05 -1.54
N ARG A 42 11.86 -10.30 -1.99
CA ARG A 42 12.84 -11.24 -1.41
C ARG A 42 14.27 -10.84 -1.71
N LYS A 43 14.57 -10.42 -2.95
CA LYS A 43 15.91 -9.99 -3.33
C LYS A 43 16.33 -8.73 -2.56
N PHE A 44 15.43 -7.76 -2.44
CA PHE A 44 15.65 -6.57 -1.62
C PHE A 44 15.95 -6.92 -0.15
N LEU A 45 15.16 -7.81 0.46
CA LEU A 45 15.40 -8.24 1.84
C LEU A 45 16.72 -9.00 1.99
N GLN A 46 17.11 -9.79 0.99
CA GLN A 46 18.40 -10.46 0.96
C GLN A 46 19.55 -9.45 0.88
N GLU A 47 19.47 -8.46 -0.01
CA GLU A 47 20.47 -7.40 -0.14
C GLU A 47 20.61 -6.59 1.15
N LEU A 48 19.50 -6.34 1.86
CA LEU A 48 19.51 -5.71 3.18
C LEU A 48 20.25 -6.52 4.23
N ASP A 49 20.18 -7.85 4.18
CA ASP A 49 20.93 -8.70 5.10
C ASP A 49 22.41 -8.77 4.77
N GLU A 50 22.73 -8.77 3.47
CA GLU A 50 24.09 -8.80 2.95
C GLU A 50 24.80 -7.44 3.11
N GLY A 51 24.03 -6.38 3.36
CA GLY A 51 24.55 -5.02 3.49
C GLY A 51 25.04 -4.47 2.16
N ASP A 52 24.34 -4.82 1.07
CA ASP A 52 24.70 -4.39 -0.28
C ASP A 52 24.66 -2.86 -0.41
N ASP A 53 25.56 -2.30 -1.24
CA ASP A 53 25.65 -0.86 -1.45
C ASP A 53 24.34 -0.25 -1.99
N SER A 54 23.56 -1.03 -2.73
CA SER A 54 22.26 -0.60 -3.30
C SER A 54 21.18 -0.31 -2.26
N VAL A 55 21.32 -0.82 -1.03
CA VAL A 55 20.37 -0.64 0.07
C VAL A 55 20.99 0.11 1.26
N ASN A 56 22.14 0.75 1.03
CA ASN A 56 22.83 1.54 2.03
C ASN A 56 21.91 2.65 2.59
N GLY A 57 21.92 2.83 3.91
CA GLY A 57 21.03 3.75 4.61
C GLY A 57 19.69 3.14 5.05
N ILE A 58 19.46 1.86 4.76
CA ILE A 58 18.31 1.10 5.27
C ILE A 58 18.82 -0.10 6.08
N ASN A 59 18.28 -0.30 7.28
CA ASN A 59 18.61 -1.45 8.13
C ASN A 59 17.37 -2.33 8.28
N SER A 60 17.49 -3.62 7.94
CA SER A 60 16.38 -4.58 8.00
C SER A 60 15.74 -4.68 9.40
N SER A 61 16.54 -4.52 10.46
CA SER A 61 16.04 -4.54 11.85
C SER A 61 15.21 -3.31 12.23
N MET A 62 15.31 -2.22 11.47
CA MET A 62 14.59 -0.97 11.71
C MET A 62 13.26 -0.89 10.94
N ILE A 63 12.94 -1.90 10.11
CA ILE A 63 11.68 -1.96 9.37
C ILE A 63 10.56 -2.46 10.31
N GLU A 64 9.97 -1.52 11.04
CA GLU A 64 8.91 -1.78 12.01
C GLU A 64 7.51 -1.87 11.36
N GLN A 65 7.29 -1.09 10.31
CA GLN A 65 5.96 -0.84 9.73
C GLN A 65 6.02 -0.94 8.20
N VAL A 66 5.10 -1.70 7.62
CA VAL A 66 4.97 -1.82 6.16
C VAL A 66 3.52 -1.50 5.77
N LEU A 67 3.34 -0.52 4.90
CA LEU A 67 2.06 -0.23 4.25
C LEU A 67 2.24 -0.53 2.76
N GLU A 68 1.49 -1.49 2.25
CA GLU A 68 1.50 -1.86 0.83
C GLU A 68 0.24 -1.35 0.14
N ILE A 69 0.41 -0.79 -1.06
CA ILE A 69 -0.70 -0.36 -1.92
C ILE A 69 -0.90 -1.44 -2.98
N GLY A 70 -1.97 -2.22 -2.84
CA GLY A 70 -2.33 -3.30 -3.76
C GLY A 70 -3.14 -2.82 -4.97
N SER A 71 -4.24 -3.50 -5.25
CA SER A 71 -5.23 -3.08 -6.25
C SER A 71 -6.05 -1.92 -5.70
N VAL A 72 -5.88 -0.73 -6.27
CA VAL A 72 -6.64 0.47 -5.89
C VAL A 72 -7.38 1.12 -7.06
N GLY A 73 -7.34 0.53 -8.25
CA GLY A 73 -7.93 1.12 -9.46
C GLY A 73 -9.42 0.81 -9.68
N LYS A 74 -10.03 -0.05 -8.86
CA LYS A 74 -11.46 -0.40 -8.93
C LYS A 74 -12.22 -0.12 -7.64
N GLY A 75 -11.74 0.78 -6.79
CA GLY A 75 -12.38 1.11 -5.51
C GLY A 75 -13.77 1.74 -5.61
N ILE A 76 -14.31 2.02 -6.80
CA ILE A 76 -15.62 2.66 -6.93
C ILE A 76 -16.73 1.61 -6.79
N SER A 77 -17.49 1.72 -5.72
CA SER A 77 -18.69 0.93 -5.43
C SER A 77 -19.88 1.87 -5.25
N GLN A 78 -20.89 1.74 -6.13
CA GLN A 78 -22.14 2.51 -6.06
C GLN A 78 -21.95 4.05 -6.02
N GLY A 79 -20.87 4.58 -6.60
CA GLY A 79 -20.57 6.03 -6.64
C GLY A 79 -19.66 6.53 -5.51
N ASP A 80 -19.40 5.69 -4.50
CA ASP A 80 -18.42 5.92 -3.45
C ASP A 80 -17.12 5.16 -3.75
N THR A 81 -15.98 5.78 -3.49
CA THR A 81 -14.69 5.09 -3.50
C THR A 81 -14.48 4.42 -2.14
N LEU A 82 -14.44 3.10 -2.09
CA LEU A 82 -14.23 2.30 -0.89
C LEU A 82 -12.98 1.44 -1.04
N PHE A 83 -12.09 1.54 -0.05
CA PHE A 83 -10.92 0.69 0.10
C PHE A 83 -10.98 -0.10 1.40
N TYR A 84 -10.29 -1.23 1.41
CA TYR A 84 -10.20 -2.17 2.51
C TYR A 84 -8.75 -2.32 2.96
N ALA A 85 -8.54 -2.17 4.25
CA ALA A 85 -7.25 -2.33 4.90
C ALA A 85 -7.14 -3.76 5.46
N HIS A 86 -6.32 -4.59 4.82
CA HIS A 86 -6.00 -5.95 5.23
C HIS A 86 -4.83 -5.93 6.19
N ALA A 87 -5.09 -6.08 7.48
CA ALA A 87 -4.05 -6.08 8.50
C ALA A 87 -3.43 -7.46 8.68
N SER A 88 -2.10 -7.54 8.56
CA SER A 88 -1.30 -8.76 8.83
C SER A 88 -1.64 -9.45 10.15
N ARG A 89 -1.79 -8.65 11.20
CA ARG A 89 -2.09 -9.07 12.58
C ARG A 89 -2.83 -7.96 13.31
N ASN A 90 -3.58 -8.32 14.35
CA ASN A 90 -4.18 -7.37 15.29
C ASN A 90 -3.10 -6.83 16.26
N SER A 91 -2.19 -5.99 15.76
CA SER A 91 -1.12 -5.34 16.53
C SER A 91 -1.40 -3.84 16.72
N SER A 92 -0.75 -3.23 17.72
CA SER A 92 -0.82 -1.77 17.92
C SER A 92 -0.32 -1.01 16.68
N ILE A 93 0.65 -1.57 15.95
CA ILE A 93 1.19 -1.00 14.72
C ILE A 93 0.13 -0.99 13.61
N SER A 94 -0.51 -2.13 13.34
CA SER A 94 -1.52 -2.22 12.28
C SER A 94 -2.71 -1.29 12.57
N LYS A 95 -3.10 -1.16 13.85
CA LYS A 95 -4.14 -0.20 14.26
C LYS A 95 -3.75 1.24 13.96
N LYS A 96 -2.53 1.66 14.31
CA LYS A 96 -2.05 3.02 14.00
C LYS A 96 -2.05 3.32 12.49
N ILE A 97 -1.70 2.33 11.66
CA ILE A 97 -1.76 2.48 10.20
C ILE A 97 -3.21 2.64 9.76
N LEU A 98 -4.12 1.79 10.24
CA LEU A 98 -5.55 1.87 9.95
C LEU A 98 -6.15 3.20 10.39
N ASP A 99 -5.89 3.63 11.62
CA ASP A 99 -6.38 4.90 12.18
C ASP A 99 -5.88 6.09 11.34
N GLY A 100 -4.62 6.05 10.89
CA GLY A 100 -4.06 7.07 10.00
C GLY A 100 -4.73 7.10 8.63
N LEU A 101 -4.99 5.93 8.03
CA LEU A 101 -5.71 5.82 6.76
C LEU A 101 -7.15 6.33 6.89
N GLN A 102 -7.84 5.99 7.98
CA GLN A 102 -9.20 6.44 8.25
C GLN A 102 -9.25 7.95 8.51
N SER A 103 -8.33 8.48 9.31
CA SER A 103 -8.23 9.93 9.56
C SER A 103 -7.95 10.71 8.28
N GLY A 104 -7.08 10.19 7.41
CA GLY A 104 -6.85 10.75 6.08
C GLY A 104 -8.11 10.73 5.22
N SER A 105 -8.83 9.61 5.22
CA SER A 105 -10.12 9.44 4.54
C SER A 105 -11.16 10.47 5.03
N ASP A 106 -11.31 10.64 6.34
CA ASP A 106 -12.28 11.55 6.95
C ASP A 106 -11.93 13.03 6.65
N SER A 107 -10.63 13.34 6.54
CA SER A 107 -10.14 14.69 6.21
C SER A 107 -10.50 15.14 4.78
N LEU A 108 -10.86 14.21 3.89
CA LEU A 108 -11.28 14.50 2.52
C LEU A 108 -12.72 15.05 2.45
N GLY A 109 -13.47 15.04 3.56
CA GLY A 109 -14.78 15.70 3.66
C GLY A 109 -15.81 15.12 2.69
N SER A 110 -16.22 15.92 1.70
CA SER A 110 -17.22 15.53 0.68
C SER A 110 -16.66 14.63 -0.43
N ASP A 111 -15.35 14.44 -0.49
CA ASP A 111 -14.78 13.44 -1.37
C ASP A 111 -15.10 12.06 -0.81
N ASN A 112 -15.93 11.31 -1.55
CA ASN A 112 -16.48 10.01 -1.16
C ASN A 112 -15.42 8.88 -1.12
N VAL A 113 -14.23 9.11 -0.59
CA VAL A 113 -13.22 8.08 -0.35
C VAL A 113 -13.39 7.59 1.09
N LYS A 114 -13.57 6.28 1.26
CA LYS A 114 -13.75 5.61 2.55
C LYS A 114 -12.71 4.50 2.68
N VAL A 115 -12.12 4.36 3.86
CA VAL A 115 -11.27 3.21 4.23
C VAL A 115 -11.93 2.43 5.35
N LYS A 116 -12.09 1.12 5.17
CA LYS A 116 -12.60 0.20 6.19
C LYS A 116 -11.58 -0.90 6.49
N PRO A 117 -11.55 -1.47 7.70
CA PRO A 117 -10.86 -2.73 7.91
C PRO A 117 -11.49 -3.83 7.04
N ALA A 118 -10.68 -4.74 6.51
CA ALA A 118 -11.16 -5.93 5.84
C ALA A 118 -11.93 -6.85 6.81
N ALA A 119 -12.86 -7.64 6.28
CA ALA A 119 -13.73 -8.51 7.05
C ALA A 119 -12.95 -9.52 7.89
N SER A 120 -13.33 -9.66 9.16
CA SER A 120 -12.72 -10.64 10.07
C SER A 120 -12.92 -12.09 9.64
N SER A 121 -13.88 -12.36 8.74
CA SER A 121 -14.11 -13.65 8.11
C SER A 121 -13.03 -14.03 7.09
N ASN A 122 -12.18 -13.10 6.67
CA ASN A 122 -11.04 -13.31 5.78
C ASN A 122 -9.73 -12.87 6.46
N PRO A 123 -9.25 -13.61 7.48
CA PRO A 123 -8.08 -13.19 8.26
C PRO A 123 -6.79 -13.30 7.44
N GLY A 124 -5.89 -12.33 7.64
CA GLY A 124 -4.57 -12.31 7.03
C GLY A 124 -4.41 -11.17 6.04
N VAL A 125 -3.42 -11.31 5.15
CA VAL A 125 -3.14 -10.36 4.06
C VAL A 125 -3.27 -11.09 2.72
N PRO A 126 -3.76 -10.41 1.68
CA PRO A 126 -3.75 -10.96 0.33
C PRO A 126 -2.30 -11.24 -0.13
N PRO A 127 -2.10 -12.10 -1.15
CA PRO A 127 -0.79 -12.28 -1.78
C PRO A 127 -0.14 -10.94 -2.13
N SER A 128 0.92 -10.59 -1.40
CA SER A 128 1.53 -9.26 -1.48
C SER A 128 2.99 -9.29 -0.99
N SER A 129 3.74 -8.24 -1.29
CA SER A 129 5.16 -8.09 -0.89
C SER A 129 5.34 -8.16 0.63
N LEU A 130 4.35 -7.67 1.39
CA LEU A 130 4.29 -7.73 2.86
C LEU A 130 4.51 -9.15 3.39
N MET A 131 4.10 -10.19 2.66
CA MET A 131 4.35 -11.58 3.05
C MET A 131 5.84 -11.89 3.13
N SER A 132 6.68 -11.33 2.25
CA SER A 132 8.15 -11.49 2.31
C SER A 132 8.73 -10.86 3.56
N PHE A 133 8.29 -9.66 3.92
CA PHE A 133 8.72 -8.97 5.13
C PHE A 133 8.31 -9.74 6.40
N MET A 134 7.07 -10.22 6.47
CA MET A 134 6.58 -11.00 7.61
C MET A 134 7.29 -12.36 7.76
N ARG A 135 7.66 -13.00 6.64
CA ARG A 135 8.47 -14.23 6.66
C ARG A 135 9.88 -13.97 7.17
N LYS A 136 10.46 -12.82 6.81
CA LYS A 136 11.82 -12.44 7.21
C LYS A 136 11.88 -12.02 8.67
N ASN A 137 10.89 -11.27 9.15
CA ASN A 137 10.80 -10.79 10.51
C ASN A 137 9.36 -10.88 11.03
N THR A 138 9.11 -11.79 11.97
CA THR A 138 7.78 -12.02 12.55
C THR A 138 7.25 -10.84 13.38
N SER A 139 8.12 -9.90 13.75
CA SER A 139 7.76 -8.67 14.46
C SER A 139 7.28 -7.57 13.51
N THR A 140 7.59 -7.67 12.21
CA THR A 140 7.09 -6.72 11.21
C THR A 140 5.57 -6.83 11.14
N SER A 141 4.91 -5.69 11.34
CA SER A 141 3.46 -5.55 11.19
C SER A 141 3.17 -4.61 10.03
N GLY A 142 2.13 -4.94 9.28
CA GLY A 142 1.73 -4.13 8.14
C GLY A 142 0.28 -4.27 7.74
N VAL A 143 -0.11 -3.41 6.80
CA VAL A 143 -1.43 -3.34 6.19
C VAL A 143 -1.26 -3.34 4.68
N VAL A 144 -2.11 -4.09 3.98
CA VAL A 144 -2.26 -3.99 2.53
C VAL A 144 -3.58 -3.25 2.25
N LEU A 145 -3.49 -2.16 1.50
CA LEU A 145 -4.67 -1.41 1.05
C LEU A 145 -5.15 -1.96 -0.29
N GLU A 146 -6.39 -2.40 -0.34
CA GLU A 146 -7.02 -3.02 -1.51
C GLU A 146 -8.38 -2.40 -1.82
N ASP A 147 -8.87 -2.61 -3.04
CA ASP A 147 -10.21 -2.25 -3.50
C ASP A 147 -11.23 -3.38 -3.28
N PHE A 148 -10.87 -4.40 -2.50
CA PHE A 148 -11.73 -5.54 -2.19
C PHE A 148 -11.66 -5.98 -0.73
N ASP A 149 -12.77 -6.53 -0.25
CA ASP A 149 -12.94 -7.00 1.13
C ASP A 149 -12.43 -8.44 1.35
N SER A 150 -12.91 -9.39 0.54
CA SER A 150 -12.64 -10.82 0.71
C SER A 150 -12.22 -11.55 -0.56
N GLN A 151 -12.63 -11.06 -1.74
CA GLN A 151 -12.28 -11.64 -3.03
C GLN A 151 -11.78 -10.54 -3.96
N PHE A 152 -10.73 -10.81 -4.73
CA PHE A 152 -10.18 -9.85 -5.69
C PHE A 152 -11.28 -9.27 -6.60
N SER A 153 -11.42 -7.94 -6.56
CA SER A 153 -12.28 -7.21 -7.50
C SER A 153 -11.71 -7.31 -8.94
N ASN A 154 -10.38 -7.46 -9.06
CA ASN A 154 -9.68 -7.62 -10.33
C ASN A 154 -9.47 -9.11 -10.69
N ARG A 155 -10.34 -9.64 -11.55
CA ARG A 155 -10.25 -11.02 -12.09
C ARG A 155 -9.01 -11.31 -12.97
N PHE A 156 -8.16 -10.31 -13.24
CA PHE A 156 -7.00 -10.41 -14.15
C PHE A 156 -5.67 -10.00 -13.50
N TYR A 157 -5.64 -9.95 -12.16
CA TYR A 157 -4.47 -9.57 -11.36
C TYR A 157 -3.18 -10.29 -11.83
N HIS A 158 -2.13 -9.53 -12.15
CA HIS A 158 -0.85 -10.02 -12.71
C HIS A 158 -0.90 -10.80 -14.03
N SER A 159 -1.96 -10.65 -14.83
CA SER A 159 -2.03 -11.25 -16.17
C SER A 159 -1.81 -10.23 -17.29
N HIS A 160 -1.48 -10.72 -18.49
CA HIS A 160 -1.39 -9.91 -19.71
C HIS A 160 -2.72 -9.21 -20.10
N LEU A 161 -3.83 -9.52 -19.41
CA LEU A 161 -5.15 -8.92 -19.62
C LEU A 161 -5.43 -7.71 -18.70
N ASP A 162 -4.48 -7.33 -17.83
CA ASP A 162 -4.56 -6.10 -17.01
C ASP A 162 -4.21 -4.87 -17.86
N SER A 163 -5.18 -4.43 -18.69
CA SER A 163 -5.04 -3.30 -19.61
C SER A 163 -5.69 -2.01 -19.07
N PRO A 164 -5.25 -0.80 -19.51
CA PRO A 164 -5.77 0.49 -19.03
C PRO A 164 -7.30 0.67 -19.14
N GLY A 165 -7.95 0.00 -20.09
CA GLY A 165 -9.41 0.02 -20.28
C GLY A 165 -10.22 -0.66 -19.16
N LYS A 166 -9.56 -1.22 -18.14
CA LYS A 166 -10.19 -1.86 -16.96
C LYS A 166 -10.07 -1.01 -15.69
N LEU A 167 -9.50 0.19 -15.80
CA LEU A 167 -9.37 1.19 -14.74
C LEU A 167 -10.51 2.20 -14.85
N THR A 168 -11.06 2.66 -13.72
CA THR A 168 -11.95 3.82 -13.76
C THR A 168 -11.12 5.10 -13.79
N VAL A 169 -10.82 5.62 -14.98
CA VAL A 169 -9.96 6.80 -15.21
C VAL A 169 -10.64 8.13 -14.85
N HIS A 170 -11.89 8.12 -14.38
CA HIS A 170 -12.74 9.32 -14.31
C HIS A 170 -12.42 10.34 -13.19
N ARG A 171 -11.49 10.08 -12.25
CA ARG A 171 -11.25 11.00 -11.10
C ARG A 171 -9.85 11.61 -10.99
N CYS A 172 -8.86 11.22 -11.79
CA CYS A 172 -7.55 11.88 -11.74
C CYS A 172 -7.57 13.32 -12.27
N ALA A 173 -8.59 13.73 -13.03
CA ALA A 173 -8.64 15.04 -13.67
C ALA A 173 -9.26 16.17 -12.81
N HIS A 174 -9.82 15.88 -11.64
CA HIS A 174 -10.52 16.91 -10.84
C HIS A 174 -9.63 17.61 -9.80
N LEU A 175 -8.47 17.03 -9.46
CA LEU A 175 -7.53 17.63 -8.50
C LEU A 175 -6.59 18.68 -9.12
N SER A 176 -6.62 18.90 -10.44
CA SER A 176 -5.79 19.89 -11.14
C SER A 176 -6.47 21.25 -11.36
N HIS A 177 -7.68 21.46 -10.85
CA HIS A 177 -8.47 22.68 -11.13
C HIS A 177 -8.96 23.46 -9.91
N GLN A 178 -8.40 23.19 -8.72
CA GLN A 178 -8.48 24.13 -7.61
C GLN A 178 -7.06 24.52 -7.17
N ARG A 179 -6.50 25.48 -7.90
CA ARG A 179 -5.45 26.37 -7.41
C ARG A 179 -6.09 27.72 -7.10
#